data_AF-A0A226DY28-F1
#
_entry.id   AF-A0A226DY28-F1
#
_cell.length_a   1.000
_cell.length_b   1.000
_cell.length_c   1.000
_cell.angle_alpha   90.00
_cell.angle_beta   90.00
_cell.angle_gamma   90.00
#
_symmetry.space_group_name_H-M   'P 1'
#
loop_
_entity.id
_entity.type
_entity.pdbx_description
1 polymer ?
#
loop_
_entity_poly.entity_id
_entity_poly.type
_entity_poly.pdbx_seq_one_letter_code
_entity_poly.pdbx_strand_id
1 'polypeptide(L)'
;MGEKKLHLLFEHASGFGIFKIREFEEENMFMAEVEECIRDFSRFSAIASHVAFSPFKTAQAALVNLNSVTEGVLADDLKNFLSTLGIKNLVLGVAEPKLGAAISEVFPKIKIRIGPVINEITRGIRTHFHKMVAKRNLALDMPILDPKSSSMLIVQIT
;
A
#
# COMPACT_ATOMS: atom_id res chain seq x y z
N MET A 1 19.66 -17.67 6.77
CA MET A 1 18.28 -17.22 7.05
C MET A 1 18.09 -15.92 6.28
N GLY A 2 17.25 -15.88 5.25
CA GLY A 2 17.15 -14.71 4.36
C GLY A 2 16.58 -13.48 5.08
N GLU A 3 17.15 -12.33 4.77
CA GLU A 3 16.73 -11.00 5.26
C GLU A 3 15.23 -10.74 4.98
N LYS A 4 14.48 -10.34 6.02
CA LYS A 4 13.01 -10.18 5.96
C LYS A 4 12.63 -8.77 5.51
N LYS A 5 12.39 -8.63 4.21
CA LYS A 5 12.08 -7.33 3.60
C LYS A 5 10.65 -6.88 3.93
N LEU A 6 10.52 -5.72 4.58
CA LEU A 6 9.24 -5.05 4.79
C LEU A 6 8.66 -4.56 3.46
N HIS A 7 7.43 -4.98 3.16
CA HIS A 7 6.61 -4.40 2.10
C HIS A 7 5.33 -3.85 2.71
N LEU A 8 4.75 -2.84 2.08
CA LEU A 8 3.52 -2.20 2.52
C LEU A 8 2.44 -2.38 1.45
N LEU A 9 1.27 -2.84 1.88
CA LEU A 9 0.05 -2.85 1.08
C LEU A 9 -0.55 -1.44 1.07
N PHE A 10 -0.64 -0.85 -0.11
CA PHE A 10 -1.28 0.46 -0.32
C PHE A 10 -2.60 0.28 -1.05
N GLU A 11 -3.70 0.54 -0.35
CA GLU A 11 -5.05 0.55 -0.93
C GLU A 11 -5.32 1.91 -1.58
N HIS A 12 -5.63 1.89 -2.88
CA HIS A 12 -5.92 3.08 -3.67
C HIS A 12 -7.24 2.91 -4.43
N ALA A 13 -7.92 4.03 -4.72
CA ALA A 13 -9.20 4.02 -5.44
C ALA A 13 -9.10 3.36 -6.83
N SER A 14 -7.91 3.34 -7.44
CA SER A 14 -7.67 2.71 -8.74
C SER A 14 -7.07 1.30 -8.67
N GLY A 15 -6.78 0.76 -7.49
CA GLY A 15 -6.18 -0.58 -7.35
C GLY A 15 -5.34 -0.77 -6.10
N PHE A 16 -4.65 -1.89 -6.04
CA PHE A 16 -3.74 -2.24 -4.93
C PHE A 16 -2.29 -2.04 -5.33
N GLY A 17 -1.52 -1.36 -4.49
CA GLY A 17 -0.08 -1.16 -4.64
C GLY A 17 0.72 -1.92 -3.59
N ILE A 18 1.92 -2.34 -3.97
CA ILE A 18 2.90 -2.91 -3.05
C ILE A 18 4.16 -2.06 -3.12
N PHE A 19 4.59 -1.59 -1.96
CA PHE A 19 5.78 -0.75 -1.82
C PHE A 19 6.80 -1.48 -0.96
N LYS A 20 8.03 -1.58 -1.46
CA LYS A 20 9.15 -2.04 -0.64
C LYS A 20 9.59 -0.87 0.23
N ILE A 21 9.72 -1.14 1.52
CA ILE A 21 10.31 -0.21 2.48
C ILE A 21 11.74 -0.68 2.72
N ARG A 22 12.71 0.20 2.49
CA ARG A 22 14.11 -0.10 2.79
C ARG A 22 14.23 -0.30 4.30
N GLU A 23 14.91 -1.37 4.70
CA GLU A 23 15.25 -1.65 6.11
C GLU A 23 16.12 -0.52 6.63
N PHE A 24 15.49 0.47 7.23
CA PHE A 24 16.00 1.09 8.44
C PHE A 24 15.32 0.33 9.57
N GLU A 25 16.08 -0.08 10.57
CA GLU A 25 15.58 -0.85 11.71
C GLU A 25 14.34 -0.16 12.29
N GLU A 26 13.17 -0.72 12.02
CA GLU A 26 11.87 -0.16 12.42
C GLU A 26 11.76 0.01 13.95
N GLU A 27 12.56 -0.75 14.69
CA GLU A 27 12.71 -0.65 16.15
C GLU A 27 13.39 0.65 16.60
N ASN A 28 14.14 1.31 15.70
CA ASN A 28 14.87 2.55 15.95
C ASN A 28 14.29 3.75 15.17
N MET A 29 13.26 3.55 14.34
CA MET A 29 12.62 4.65 13.62
C MET A 29 11.73 5.46 14.57
N PHE A 30 12.16 6.68 14.89
CA PHE A 30 11.33 7.59 15.65
C PHE A 30 10.24 8.17 14.72
N MET A 31 9.00 8.26 15.21
CA MET A 31 7.88 8.86 14.45
C MET A 31 8.27 10.19 13.80
N ALA A 32 8.97 11.05 14.54
CA ALA A 32 9.43 12.36 14.05
C ALA A 32 10.31 12.26 12.80
N GLU A 33 11.20 11.26 12.71
CA GLU A 33 12.06 11.04 11.55
C GLU A 33 11.26 10.59 10.33
N VAL A 34 10.22 9.76 10.55
CA VAL A 34 9.31 9.33 9.49
C VAL A 34 8.52 10.53 8.96
N GLU A 35 7.96 11.34 9.85
CA GLU A 35 7.23 12.55 9.52
C GLU A 35 8.09 13.54 8.72
N GLU A 36 9.33 13.78 9.15
CA GLU A 36 10.28 14.64 8.44
C GLU A 36 10.66 14.08 7.06
N CYS A 37 10.89 12.78 6.97
CA CYS A 37 11.20 12.12 5.70
C CYS A 37 10.06 12.28 4.69
N ILE A 38 8.81 12.16 5.13
CA ILE A 38 7.63 12.31 4.28
C ILE A 38 7.47 13.73 3.75
N ARG A 39 7.97 14.76 4.42
CA ARG A 39 7.84 16.16 3.94
C ARG A 39 8.61 16.42 2.65
N ASP A 40 9.64 15.61 2.35
CA ASP A 40 10.45 15.74 1.14
C ASP A 40 10.39 14.49 0.26
N PHE A 41 10.00 14.66 -1.01
CA PHE A 41 9.86 13.54 -1.93
C PHE A 41 11.19 12.81 -2.19
N SER A 42 12.31 13.54 -2.27
CA SER A 42 13.61 12.93 -2.55
C SER A 42 13.99 11.96 -1.43
N ARG A 43 13.88 12.41 -0.18
CA ARG A 43 14.08 11.59 1.03
C ARG A 43 13.11 10.41 1.07
N PHE A 44 11.82 10.67 0.89
CA PHE A 44 10.81 9.61 0.96
C PHE A 44 11.02 8.53 -0.11
N SER A 45 11.33 8.93 -1.35
CA SER A 45 11.57 7.99 -2.46
C SER A 45 12.83 7.14 -2.29
N ALA A 46 13.76 7.56 -1.41
CA ALA A 46 14.94 6.76 -1.08
C ALA A 46 14.61 5.59 -0.14
N ILE A 47 13.55 5.72 0.68
CA ILE A 47 13.13 4.70 1.65
C ILE A 47 11.94 3.86 1.17
N ALA A 48 11.02 4.44 0.39
CA ALA A 48 9.84 3.76 -0.14
C ALA A 48 9.93 3.64 -1.66
N SER A 49 9.74 2.44 -2.18
CA SER A 49 9.84 2.17 -3.62
C SER A 49 8.69 1.31 -4.10
N HIS A 50 8.01 1.74 -5.15
CA HIS A 50 6.94 0.97 -5.78
C HIS A 50 7.49 -0.36 -6.34
N VAL A 51 6.83 -1.48 -6.01
CA VAL A 51 7.17 -2.83 -6.49
C VAL A 51 6.19 -3.26 -7.57
N ALA A 52 4.90 -3.24 -7.27
CA ALA A 52 3.84 -3.74 -8.12
C ALA A 52 2.52 -2.99 -7.87
N PHE A 53 1.70 -2.90 -8.90
CA PHE A 53 0.36 -2.31 -8.85
C PHE A 53 -0.62 -3.19 -9.62
N SER A 54 -1.78 -3.45 -9.03
CA SER A 54 -2.89 -4.19 -9.66
C SER A 54 -4.09 -3.25 -9.81
N PRO A 55 -4.34 -2.70 -11.01
CA PRO A 55 -5.44 -1.78 -11.24
C PRO A 55 -6.80 -2.50 -11.21
N PHE A 56 -7.83 -1.81 -10.71
CA PHE A 56 -9.21 -2.26 -10.88
C PHE A 56 -9.65 -2.08 -12.33
N LYS A 57 -10.26 -3.13 -12.90
CA LYS A 57 -10.73 -3.11 -14.30
C LYS A 57 -12.04 -2.34 -14.49
N THR A 58 -12.82 -2.20 -13.43
CA THR A 58 -14.15 -1.56 -13.47
C THR A 58 -14.41 -0.78 -12.19
N ALA A 59 -15.29 0.23 -12.27
CA ALA A 59 -15.74 0.97 -11.10
C ALA A 59 -16.46 0.08 -10.07
N GLN A 60 -17.20 -0.93 -10.53
CA GLN A 60 -17.85 -1.89 -9.65
C GLN A 60 -16.84 -2.71 -8.86
N ALA A 61 -15.77 -3.19 -9.50
CA ALA A 61 -14.69 -3.90 -8.82
C ALA A 61 -14.00 -3.00 -7.79
N ALA A 62 -13.77 -1.73 -8.12
CA ALA A 62 -13.20 -0.75 -7.19
C ALA A 62 -14.08 -0.56 -5.94
N LEU A 63 -15.39 -0.38 -6.13
CA LEU A 63 -16.33 -0.20 -5.02
C LEU A 63 -16.39 -1.44 -4.11
N VAL A 64 -16.48 -2.63 -4.69
CA VAL A 64 -16.51 -3.89 -3.93
C VAL A 64 -15.23 -4.05 -3.10
N ASN A 65 -14.06 -3.87 -3.72
CA ASN A 65 -12.79 -4.02 -3.03
C ASN A 65 -12.58 -2.98 -1.93
N LEU A 66 -12.98 -1.72 -2.16
CA LEU A 66 -12.92 -0.67 -1.13
C LEU A 66 -13.74 -1.06 0.11
N ASN A 67 -14.99 -1.51 -0.09
CA ASN A 67 -15.86 -1.93 1.00
C ASN A 67 -15.29 -3.16 1.72
N SER A 68 -14.79 -4.17 0.98
CA SER A 68 -14.17 -5.35 1.58
C SER A 68 -12.98 -4.98 2.46
N VAL A 69 -12.12 -4.05 2.02
CA VAL A 69 -11.01 -3.53 2.85
C VAL A 69 -11.54 -2.92 4.15
N THR A 70 -12.56 -2.06 4.09
CA THR A 70 -13.13 -1.43 5.30
C THR A 70 -13.80 -2.41 6.26
N GLU A 71 -14.31 -3.53 5.74
CA GLU A 71 -14.90 -4.60 6.53
C GLU A 71 -13.85 -5.60 7.05
N GLY A 72 -12.59 -5.47 6.61
CA GLY A 72 -11.50 -6.39 6.94
C GLY A 72 -11.58 -7.73 6.20
N VAL A 73 -12.26 -7.76 5.05
CA VAL A 73 -12.46 -8.94 4.22
C VAL A 73 -11.41 -9.00 3.12
N LEU A 74 -10.73 -10.13 3.01
CA LEU A 74 -9.81 -10.41 1.90
C LEU A 74 -10.60 -10.81 0.64
N ALA A 75 -10.87 -9.84 -0.24
CA ALA A 75 -11.49 -10.07 -1.54
C ALA A 75 -10.57 -10.85 -2.50
N ASP A 76 -11.16 -11.55 -3.47
CA ASP A 76 -10.44 -12.39 -4.43
C ASP A 76 -9.42 -11.61 -5.27
N ASP A 77 -9.70 -10.36 -5.63
CA ASP A 77 -8.76 -9.54 -6.40
C ASP A 77 -7.47 -9.29 -5.62
N LEU A 78 -7.56 -8.92 -4.34
CA LEU A 78 -6.41 -8.73 -3.46
C LEU A 78 -5.68 -10.05 -3.19
N LYS A 79 -6.43 -11.13 -2.94
CA LYS A 79 -5.86 -12.47 -2.76
C LYS A 79 -5.06 -12.94 -3.98
N ASN A 80 -5.63 -12.76 -5.17
CA ASN A 80 -4.98 -13.10 -6.42
C ASN A 80 -3.73 -12.23 -6.64
N PHE A 81 -3.85 -10.92 -6.41
CA PHE A 81 -2.71 -10.01 -6.50
C PHE A 81 -1.55 -10.42 -5.59
N LEU A 82 -1.81 -10.67 -4.30
CA LEU A 82 -0.77 -11.12 -3.35
C LEU A 82 -0.14 -12.45 -3.76
N SER A 83 -0.93 -13.36 -4.34
CA SER A 83 -0.44 -14.65 -4.85
C SER A 83 0.53 -14.48 -6.03
N THR A 84 0.30 -13.50 -6.91
CA THR A 84 1.18 -13.23 -8.08
C THR A 84 2.57 -12.74 -7.70
N LEU A 85 2.70 -12.10 -6.54
CA LEU A 85 3.94 -11.48 -6.11
C LEU A 85 4.97 -12.49 -5.59
N GLY A 86 4.58 -13.77 -5.48
CA GLY A 86 5.48 -14.85 -5.10
C GLY A 86 6.12 -14.67 -3.73
N ILE A 87 5.49 -13.87 -2.86
CA ILE A 87 6.16 -13.36 -1.68
C ILE A 87 6.21 -14.42 -0.59
N LYS A 88 7.27 -15.22 -0.63
CA LYS A 88 7.60 -16.21 0.40
C LYS A 88 8.47 -15.53 1.46
N ASN A 89 8.04 -15.56 2.72
CA ASN A 89 8.79 -15.08 3.89
C ASN A 89 9.01 -13.55 3.94
N LEU A 90 7.98 -12.74 3.71
CA LEU A 90 8.04 -11.28 3.95
C LEU A 90 7.35 -10.84 5.24
N VAL A 91 7.60 -9.58 5.60
CA VAL A 91 6.74 -8.80 6.51
C VAL A 91 5.88 -7.84 5.68
N LEU A 92 4.55 -7.94 5.78
CA LEU A 92 3.60 -7.08 5.10
C LEU A 92 2.99 -6.08 6.09
N GLY A 93 3.31 -4.80 5.90
CA GLY A 93 2.63 -3.67 6.51
C GLY A 93 1.23 -3.52 5.95
N VAL A 94 0.23 -3.53 6.83
CA VAL A 94 -1.19 -3.34 6.48
C VAL A 94 -1.74 -2.22 7.38
N ALA A 95 -2.48 -1.29 6.79
CA ALA A 95 -3.10 -0.18 7.54
C ALA A 95 -4.29 -0.66 8.37
N GLU A 96 -5.13 -1.54 7.80
CA GLU A 96 -6.32 -2.07 8.47
C GLU A 96 -6.07 -3.42 9.18
N PRO A 97 -6.13 -3.50 10.53
CA PRO A 97 -5.76 -4.69 11.26
C PRO A 97 -6.60 -5.93 10.95
N LYS A 98 -7.92 -5.78 10.73
CA LYS A 98 -8.80 -6.92 10.43
C LYS A 98 -8.45 -7.55 9.08
N LEU A 99 -8.17 -6.72 8.08
CA LEU A 99 -7.69 -7.19 6.77
C LEU A 99 -6.35 -7.91 6.93
N GLY A 100 -5.45 -7.38 7.75
CA GLY A 100 -4.19 -8.04 8.10
C GLY A 100 -4.42 -9.45 8.64
N ALA A 101 -5.34 -9.63 9.59
CA ALA A 101 -5.69 -10.94 10.13
C ALA A 101 -6.19 -11.90 9.04
N ALA A 102 -7.14 -11.45 8.20
CA ALA A 102 -7.66 -12.25 7.07
C ALA A 102 -6.57 -12.66 6.07
N ILE A 103 -5.61 -11.77 5.78
CA ILE A 103 -4.44 -12.09 4.95
C ILE A 103 -3.57 -13.16 5.62
N SER A 104 -3.30 -13.04 6.92
CA SER A 104 -2.46 -14.00 7.64
C SER A 104 -3.05 -15.41 7.69
N GLU A 105 -4.37 -15.54 7.74
CA GLU A 105 -5.06 -16.83 7.71
C GLU A 105 -4.88 -17.55 6.37
N VAL A 106 -5.01 -16.82 5.26
CA VAL A 106 -4.86 -17.37 3.90
C VAL A 106 -3.39 -17.57 3.53
N PHE A 107 -2.50 -16.70 4.00
CA PHE A 107 -1.07 -16.70 3.69
C PHE A 107 -0.22 -16.84 4.96
N PRO A 108 -0.13 -18.02 5.59
CA PRO A 108 0.54 -18.21 6.88
C PRO A 108 2.06 -17.94 6.88
N LYS A 109 2.66 -17.78 5.69
CA LYS A 109 4.09 -17.45 5.52
C LYS A 109 4.34 -15.93 5.44
N ILE A 110 3.29 -15.13 5.38
CA ILE A 110 3.35 -13.67 5.42
C ILE A 110 3.21 -13.25 6.87
N LYS A 111 4.19 -12.50 7.39
CA LYS A 111 4.06 -11.88 8.70
C LYS A 111 3.37 -10.54 8.54
N ILE A 112 2.31 -10.30 9.28
CA ILE A 112 1.62 -9.01 9.26
C ILE A 112 2.28 -8.04 10.24
N ARG A 113 2.46 -6.80 9.79
CA ARG A 113 2.87 -5.67 10.62
C ARG A 113 1.77 -4.61 10.54
N ILE A 114 1.40 -4.09 11.70
CA ILE A 114 0.45 -3.00 11.87
C ILE A 114 1.05 -2.00 12.85
N GLY A 115 0.54 -0.77 12.86
CA GLY A 115 0.85 0.22 13.89
C GLY A 115 1.16 1.61 13.33
N PRO A 116 1.51 2.56 14.21
CA PRO A 116 1.69 3.96 13.84
C PRO A 116 2.72 4.19 12.74
N VAL A 117 3.84 3.45 12.76
CA VAL A 117 4.89 3.54 11.72
C VAL A 117 4.32 3.19 10.34
N ILE A 118 3.55 2.10 10.26
CA ILE A 118 2.93 1.63 9.02
C ILE A 118 1.94 2.66 8.51
N ASN A 119 1.11 3.22 9.39
CA ASN A 119 0.14 4.26 9.04
C ASN A 119 0.85 5.52 8.51
N GLU A 120 1.95 5.90 9.14
CA GLU A 120 2.71 7.08 8.77
C GLU A 120 3.43 6.90 7.42
N ILE A 121 4.05 5.74 7.18
CA ILE A 121 4.62 5.42 5.86
C ILE A 121 3.51 5.36 4.79
N THR A 122 2.33 4.83 5.13
CA THR A 122 1.15 4.82 4.24
C THR A 122 0.73 6.25 3.86
N ARG A 123 0.75 7.19 4.82
CA ARG A 123 0.53 8.63 4.58
C ARG A 123 1.59 9.20 3.63
N GLY A 124 2.84 8.81 3.79
CA GLY A 124 3.93 9.16 2.88
C GLY A 124 3.71 8.69 1.45
N ILE A 125 3.34 7.43 1.28
CA ILE A 125 3.00 6.86 -0.04
C ILE A 125 1.86 7.64 -0.66
N ARG A 126 0.78 7.89 0.09
CA ARG A 126 -0.37 8.69 -0.39
C ARG A 126 0.04 10.09 -0.85
N THR A 127 0.86 10.77 -0.05
CA THR A 127 1.35 12.14 -0.33
C THR A 127 2.12 12.19 -1.65
N HIS A 128 2.93 11.16 -1.92
CA HIS A 128 3.86 11.14 -3.05
C HIS A 128 3.45 10.23 -4.21
N PHE A 129 2.29 9.56 -4.12
CA PHE A 129 1.89 8.47 -5.02
C PHE A 129 2.00 8.88 -6.49
N HIS A 130 1.47 10.04 -6.85
CA HIS A 130 1.50 10.61 -8.21
C HIS A 130 2.93 10.70 -8.79
N LYS A 131 3.94 11.04 -7.97
CA LYS A 131 5.35 11.08 -8.39
C LYS A 131 6.00 9.69 -8.41
N MET A 132 5.59 8.81 -7.50
CA MET A 132 6.15 7.45 -7.39
C MET A 132 5.73 6.56 -8.56
N VAL A 133 4.50 6.72 -9.07
CA VAL A 133 4.00 5.94 -10.21
C VAL A 133 4.42 6.50 -11.57
N ALA A 134 4.59 7.81 -11.70
CA ALA A 134 5.03 8.45 -12.95
C ALA A 134 6.49 8.13 -13.32
N LYS A 135 7.34 7.78 -12.34
CA LYS A 135 8.79 7.57 -12.54
C LYS A 135 9.14 6.23 -13.24
N ARG A 136 8.19 5.30 -13.33
CA ARG A 136 8.28 4.13 -14.22
C ARG A 136 7.40 4.46 -15.41
N ASN A 137 7.91 4.38 -16.65
CA ASN A 137 7.14 4.45 -17.90
C ASN A 137 6.13 3.29 -18.02
N LEU A 138 5.25 3.14 -17.03
CA LEU A 138 4.01 2.42 -17.18
C LEU A 138 3.10 3.44 -17.86
N ALA A 139 2.77 3.18 -19.12
CA ALA A 139 1.55 3.70 -19.72
C ALA A 139 0.41 3.27 -18.79
N LEU A 140 0.14 4.08 -17.79
CA LEU A 140 -1.07 3.98 -17.02
C LEU A 140 -2.13 4.55 -17.95
N ASP A 141 -2.78 3.66 -18.70
CA ASP A 141 -4.18 3.82 -19.09
C ASP A 141 -5.05 3.77 -17.81
N MET A 142 -4.68 4.58 -16.82
CA MET A 142 -5.55 4.94 -15.73
C MET A 142 -6.63 5.78 -16.42
N PRO A 143 -7.90 5.35 -16.42
CA PRO A 143 -8.96 6.26 -16.82
C PRO A 143 -8.74 7.49 -15.94
N ILE A 144 -8.46 8.62 -16.60
CA ILE A 144 -8.29 9.89 -15.92
C ILE A 144 -9.60 10.10 -15.19
N LEU A 145 -9.63 9.73 -13.91
CA LEU A 145 -10.66 10.20 -13.00
C LEU A 145 -10.49 11.70 -13.07
N ASP A 146 -11.47 12.35 -13.71
CA ASP A 146 -11.52 13.78 -13.96
C ASP A 146 -10.91 14.50 -12.75
N PRO A 147 -9.92 15.40 -12.91
CA PRO A 147 -9.36 16.16 -11.81
C PRO A 147 -10.41 16.93 -10.99
N LYS A 148 -11.63 17.12 -11.51
CA LYS A 148 -12.79 17.65 -10.76
C LYS A 148 -13.47 16.60 -9.86
N SER A 149 -13.34 15.31 -10.17
CA SER A 149 -13.81 14.19 -9.34
C SER A 149 -12.93 13.93 -8.11
N SER A 150 -11.76 14.57 -7.99
CA SER A 150 -10.96 14.55 -6.75
C SER A 150 -11.70 15.16 -5.55
N SER A 151 -12.77 15.92 -5.79
CA SER A 151 -13.68 16.41 -4.74
C SER A 151 -14.58 15.33 -4.13
N MET A 152 -14.73 14.16 -4.77
CA MET A 152 -15.46 13.01 -4.21
C MET A 152 -14.58 12.13 -3.32
N LEU A 153 -13.26 12.36 -3.31
CA LEU A 153 -12.26 11.66 -2.48
C LEU A 153 -12.08 12.30 -1.09
N ILE A 154 -12.97 13.21 -0.70
CA ILE A 154 -13.07 13.74 0.68
C ILE A 154 -13.74 12.71 1.63
N VAL A 155 -14.27 11.60 1.10
CA VAL A 155 -14.69 10.45 1.91
C VAL A 155 -13.60 9.37 1.92
N GLN A 156 -12.33 9.76 2.06
CA GLN A 156 -11.35 8.89 2.68
C GLN A 156 -11.36 9.22 4.17
N ILE A 157 -12.09 8.38 4.89
CA ILE A 157 -12.28 8.34 6.33
C ILE A 157 -10.94 8.65 7.03
N THR A 158 -10.98 9.70 7.85
CA THR A 158 -10.05 9.97 8.97
C THR A 158 -9.70 8.71 9.75
#